data_AF-A0A538TMQ3-F1
#
_entry.id   AF-A0A538TMQ3-F1
#
_cell.length_a   1.000
_cell.length_b   1.000
_cell.length_c   1.000
_cell.angle_alpha   90.00
_cell.angle_beta   90.00
_cell.angle_gamma   90.00
#
_symmetry.space_group_name_H-M   'P 1'
#
loop_
_entity.id
_entity.type
_entity.pdbx_description
1 polymer ?
#
loop_
_entity_poly.entity_id
_entity_poly.type
_entity_poly.pdbx_seq_one_letter_code
_entity_poly.pdbx_strand_id
1 'polypeptide(L)'
;MNPEFLPEFALLIAGVLLGGVAINRLASRRWSSAAKLAAASLALIAVAFLGGKYVHWKYSESWRLRQTMKRHTIEPSIRYQPDGKDSEAPNAMSLLLGGVRVQVVASDRFVLSVDNEPFLTLDSLTSGLLVSCDVAGSHSVPIRAPRLAARIRQNVVWYSGPGVSPMRPDRHTILVRESGKDILRIHYADPRRIEVIGQFYLSGDGESSVISFMRGLNWRGGTVPPGMGIDLRLQGKGKIDFEHNGLIQILPK
;
A
#
# COMPACT_ATOMS: atom_id res chain seq x y z
N MET A 1 -20.84 -10.47 9.93
CA MET A 1 -20.20 -11.59 9.20
C MET A 1 -19.47 -10.97 8.02
N ASN A 2 -18.16 -11.23 7.84
CA ASN A 2 -17.46 -10.67 6.68
C ASN A 2 -18.06 -11.26 5.40
N PRO A 3 -18.34 -10.46 4.36
CA PRO A 3 -19.04 -10.90 3.15
C PRO A 3 -18.27 -12.00 2.39
N GLU A 4 -16.98 -12.12 2.66
CA GLU A 4 -16.06 -13.08 2.05
C GLU A 4 -16.32 -14.54 2.45
N PHE A 5 -17.03 -14.79 3.56
CA PHE A 5 -17.36 -16.15 4.04
C PHE A 5 -18.76 -16.63 3.66
N LEU A 6 -19.54 -15.79 2.95
CA LEU A 6 -20.89 -16.14 2.48
C LEU A 6 -20.92 -17.43 1.64
N PRO A 7 -19.97 -17.67 0.71
CA PRO A 7 -19.96 -18.87 -0.12
C PRO A 7 -19.72 -20.16 0.69
N GLU A 8 -18.77 -20.15 1.62
CA GLU A 8 -18.43 -21.31 2.45
C GLU A 8 -19.57 -21.65 3.42
N PHE A 9 -20.21 -20.63 4.00
CA PHE A 9 -21.40 -20.83 4.84
C PHE A 9 -22.58 -21.39 4.04
N ALA A 10 -22.82 -20.91 2.81
CA ALA A 10 -23.87 -21.44 1.96
C ALA A 10 -23.64 -22.92 1.61
N LEU A 11 -22.40 -23.29 1.28
CA LEU A 11 -22.00 -24.69 1.00
C LEU A 11 -22.17 -25.60 2.23
N LEU A 12 -21.81 -25.09 3.42
CA LEU A 12 -21.92 -25.84 4.67
C LEU A 12 -23.39 -26.07 5.05
N ILE A 13 -24.25 -25.06 4.93
CA ILE A 13 -25.69 -25.18 5.14
C ILE A 13 -26.32 -26.16 4.14
N ALA A 14 -25.97 -26.05 2.86
CA ALA A 14 -26.43 -26.97 1.82
C ALA A 14 -26.03 -28.43 2.11
N GLY A 15 -24.78 -28.64 2.57
CA GLY A 15 -24.27 -29.93 2.99
C GLY A 15 -25.07 -30.53 4.16
N VAL A 16 -25.38 -29.74 5.20
CA VAL A 16 -26.17 -30.17 6.36
C VAL A 16 -27.60 -30.54 5.96
N LEU A 17 -28.25 -29.73 5.14
CA LEU A 17 -29.61 -30.00 4.65
C LEU A 17 -29.66 -31.31 3.83
N LEU A 18 -28.70 -31.52 2.93
CA LEU A 18 -28.58 -32.76 2.17
C LEU A 18 -28.34 -33.99 3.05
N GLY A 19 -27.56 -33.83 4.13
CA GLY A 19 -27.35 -34.88 5.13
C GLY A 19 -28.64 -35.28 5.83
N GLY A 20 -29.47 -34.30 6.22
CA GLY A 20 -30.80 -34.55 6.79
C GLY A 20 -31.72 -35.31 5.84
N VAL A 21 -31.72 -34.95 4.55
CA VAL A 21 -32.50 -35.66 3.51
C VAL A 21 -31.99 -37.09 3.30
N ALA A 22 -30.66 -37.30 3.36
CA ALA A 22 -30.06 -38.63 3.26
C ALA A 22 -30.50 -39.56 4.41
N ILE A 23 -30.53 -39.06 5.64
CA ILE A 23 -30.99 -39.79 6.83
C ILE A 23 -32.48 -40.18 6.69
N ASN A 24 -33.32 -39.25 6.24
CA ASN A 24 -34.74 -39.53 6.02
C ASN A 24 -34.95 -40.60 4.92
N ARG A 25 -34.16 -40.55 3.83
CA ARG A 25 -34.17 -41.57 2.76
C ARG A 25 -33.68 -42.94 3.26
N LEU A 26 -32.72 -42.97 4.18
CA LEU A 26 -32.23 -44.19 4.82
C LEU A 26 -33.33 -44.82 5.69
N ALA A 27 -34.02 -44.02 6.51
CA ALA A 27 -35.15 -44.46 7.32
C ALA A 27 -36.31 -45.01 6.46
N SER A 28 -36.48 -44.44 5.26
CA SER A 28 -37.46 -44.89 4.25
C SER A 28 -37.03 -46.12 3.45
N ARG A 29 -35.95 -46.82 3.85
CA ARG A 29 -35.37 -48.00 3.18
C ARG A 29 -34.98 -47.76 1.70
N ARG A 30 -34.66 -46.52 1.31
CA ARG A 30 -34.19 -46.16 -0.04
C ARG A 30 -32.67 -46.02 -0.09
N TRP A 31 -31.98 -47.14 0.15
CA TRP A 31 -30.54 -47.24 0.38
C TRP A 31 -29.66 -46.62 -0.72
N SER A 32 -29.96 -46.88 -2.00
CA SER A 32 -29.18 -46.37 -3.13
C SER A 32 -29.26 -44.85 -3.28
N SER A 33 -30.43 -44.26 -2.97
CA SER A 33 -30.63 -42.81 -2.97
C SER A 33 -30.00 -42.15 -1.75
N ALA A 34 -30.07 -42.81 -0.59
CA ALA A 34 -29.47 -42.32 0.65
C ALA A 34 -27.94 -42.24 0.53
N ALA A 35 -27.29 -43.25 -0.06
CA ALA A 35 -25.85 -43.28 -0.28
C ALA A 35 -25.36 -42.12 -1.18
N LYS A 36 -26.07 -41.84 -2.28
CA LYS A 36 -25.72 -40.72 -3.19
C LYS A 36 -25.82 -39.35 -2.50
N LEU A 37 -26.88 -39.16 -1.72
CA LEU A 37 -27.10 -37.90 -0.98
C LEU A 37 -26.11 -37.73 0.17
N ALA A 38 -25.75 -38.81 0.85
CA ALA A 38 -24.71 -38.80 1.88
C ALA A 38 -23.33 -38.43 1.30
N ALA A 39 -22.97 -39.00 0.15
CA ALA A 39 -21.73 -38.64 -0.55
C ALA A 39 -21.70 -37.16 -0.97
N ALA A 40 -22.81 -36.64 -1.52
CA ALA A 40 -22.93 -35.24 -1.89
C ALA A 40 -22.85 -34.29 -0.67
N SER A 41 -23.49 -34.65 0.44
CA SER A 41 -23.41 -33.92 1.72
C SER A 41 -21.97 -33.83 2.22
N LEU A 42 -21.25 -34.96 2.26
CA LEU A 42 -19.85 -35.01 2.68
C LEU A 42 -18.94 -34.20 1.76
N ALA A 43 -19.16 -34.24 0.44
CA ALA A 43 -18.39 -33.46 -0.52
C ALA A 43 -18.55 -31.95 -0.31
N LEU A 44 -19.78 -31.47 -0.10
CA LEU A 44 -20.05 -30.05 0.15
C LEU A 44 -19.42 -29.56 1.46
N ILE A 45 -19.51 -30.37 2.53
CA ILE A 45 -18.89 -30.07 3.81
C ILE A 45 -17.36 -30.04 3.67
N ALA A 46 -16.77 -31.00 2.94
CA ALA A 46 -15.34 -31.05 2.71
C ALA A 46 -14.83 -29.83 1.92
N VAL A 47 -15.54 -29.41 0.86
CA VAL A 47 -15.20 -28.23 0.07
C VAL A 47 -15.30 -26.96 0.91
N ALA A 48 -16.35 -26.81 1.73
CA ALA A 48 -16.49 -25.68 2.64
C ALA A 48 -15.36 -25.63 3.67
N PHE A 49 -14.96 -26.78 4.22
CA PHE A 49 -13.90 -26.86 5.23
C PHE A 49 -12.51 -26.57 4.64
N LEU A 50 -12.22 -27.09 3.44
CA LEU A 50 -10.97 -26.80 2.73
C LEU A 50 -10.89 -25.34 2.29
N GLY A 51 -12.01 -24.76 1.81
CA GLY A 51 -12.13 -23.33 1.51
C GLY A 51 -11.87 -22.46 2.74
N GLY A 52 -12.53 -22.79 3.86
CA GLY A 52 -12.32 -22.11 5.14
C GLY A 52 -10.87 -22.19 5.64
N LYS A 53 -10.21 -23.35 5.52
CA LYS A 53 -8.79 -23.50 5.84
C LYS A 53 -7.89 -22.67 4.94
N TYR A 54 -8.16 -22.62 3.64
CA TYR A 54 -7.38 -21.82 2.69
C TYR A 54 -7.50 -20.32 2.97
N VAL A 55 -8.71 -19.83 3.21
CA VAL A 55 -8.97 -18.44 3.57
C VAL A 55 -8.32 -18.12 4.92
N HIS A 56 -8.48 -18.98 5.93
CA HIS A 56 -7.85 -18.80 7.23
C HIS A 56 -6.32 -18.82 7.15
N TRP A 57 -5.71 -19.69 6.32
CA TRP A 57 -4.28 -19.70 6.06
C TRP A 57 -3.81 -18.36 5.47
N LYS A 58 -4.45 -17.88 4.39
CA LYS A 58 -4.15 -16.60 3.75
C LYS A 58 -4.25 -15.41 4.72
N TYR A 59 -5.27 -15.43 5.59
CA TYR A 59 -5.44 -14.41 6.62
C TYR A 59 -4.40 -14.56 7.76
N SER A 60 -4.13 -15.77 8.24
CA SER A 60 -3.16 -16.00 9.32
C SER A 60 -1.71 -15.73 8.92
N GLU A 61 -1.33 -15.99 7.66
CA GLU A 61 0.00 -15.67 7.13
C GLU A 61 0.20 -14.15 7.00
N SER A 62 -0.84 -13.43 6.55
CA SER A 62 -0.84 -11.96 6.56
C SER A 62 -0.86 -11.39 7.99
N TRP A 63 -1.50 -12.06 8.96
CA TRP A 63 -1.45 -11.71 10.39
C TRP A 63 -0.09 -12.03 11.05
N ARG A 64 0.59 -13.11 10.67
CA ARG A 64 1.94 -13.45 11.16
C ARG A 64 2.99 -12.47 10.65
N LEU A 65 2.88 -12.01 9.39
CA LEU A 65 3.67 -10.89 8.88
C LEU A 65 3.41 -9.58 9.63
N ARG A 66 2.18 -9.38 10.15
CA ARG A 66 1.82 -8.21 10.97
C ARG A 66 2.40 -8.26 12.39
N GLN A 67 2.56 -9.44 12.98
CA GLN A 67 3.04 -9.58 14.37
C GLN A 67 4.57 -9.52 14.52
N THR A 68 5.35 -9.65 13.44
CA THR A 68 6.81 -9.55 13.47
C THR A 68 7.37 -8.17 13.09
N MET A 69 6.56 -7.24 12.59
CA MET A 69 7.02 -5.89 12.24
C MET A 69 6.81 -4.91 13.40
N LYS A 70 7.84 -4.75 14.24
CA LYS A 70 7.89 -3.60 15.16
C LYS A 70 7.87 -2.31 14.35
N ARG A 71 7.08 -1.32 14.79
CA ARG A 71 7.12 0.04 14.23
C ARG A 71 8.56 0.54 14.35
N HIS A 72 9.21 0.72 13.21
CA HIS A 72 10.55 1.26 13.16
C HIS A 72 10.55 2.47 12.24
N THR A 73 11.05 3.58 12.74
CA THR A 73 11.41 4.74 11.92
C THR A 73 12.54 4.34 10.97
N ILE A 74 12.58 4.97 9.79
CA ILE A 74 13.82 4.97 9.00
C ILE A 74 14.73 6.06 9.56
N GLU A 75 15.98 5.71 9.80
CA GLU A 75 16.99 6.61 10.34
C GLU A 75 17.65 7.38 9.19
N PRO A 76 18.10 8.63 9.37
CA PRO A 76 18.88 9.30 8.33
C PRO A 76 20.19 8.55 8.10
N SER A 77 20.66 8.47 6.85
CA SER A 77 21.93 7.79 6.54
C SER A 77 23.16 8.54 7.04
N ILE A 78 23.02 9.86 7.24
CA ILE A 78 24.01 10.74 7.88
C ILE A 78 23.46 11.24 9.22
N ARG A 79 24.26 11.18 10.28
CA ARG A 79 23.92 11.87 11.54
C ARG A 79 24.06 13.37 11.32
N TYR A 80 23.00 14.12 11.60
CA TYR A 80 23.08 15.57 11.61
C TYR A 80 24.07 16.00 12.67
N GLN A 81 25.19 16.55 12.23
CA GLN A 81 26.14 17.25 13.06
C GLN A 81 25.82 18.73 12.89
N PRO A 82 25.39 19.44 13.95
CA PRO A 82 25.18 20.87 13.89
C PRO A 82 26.54 21.57 13.86
N ASP A 83 27.32 21.35 12.80
CA ASP A 83 28.58 22.04 12.59
C ASP A 83 28.37 23.13 11.53
N GLY A 84 28.67 24.37 11.93
CA GLY A 84 28.12 25.60 11.35
C GLY A 84 28.68 26.03 10.00
N LYS A 85 28.80 25.12 9.01
CA LYS A 85 29.42 25.47 7.71
C LYS A 85 28.77 24.94 6.43
N ASP A 86 27.57 24.38 6.47
CA ASP A 86 26.84 24.07 5.24
C ASP A 86 25.69 25.06 5.01
N SER A 87 25.94 25.99 4.07
CA SER A 87 25.06 27.10 3.66
C SER A 87 23.85 26.65 2.84
N GLU A 88 23.06 25.69 3.35
CA GLU A 88 21.65 25.57 2.95
C GLU A 88 20.80 26.27 4.00
N ALA A 89 19.94 27.19 3.56
CA ALA A 89 19.10 28.02 4.42
C ALA A 89 18.53 27.17 5.58
N PRO A 90 18.70 27.58 6.85
CA PRO A 90 18.44 26.73 8.03
C PRO A 90 16.99 26.22 8.11
N ASN A 91 16.09 26.80 7.32
CA ASN A 91 14.67 26.48 7.26
C ASN A 91 14.26 25.74 5.98
N ALA A 92 15.18 25.16 5.21
CA ALA A 92 14.87 24.47 3.96
C ALA A 92 15.03 22.94 4.06
N MET A 93 14.21 22.22 3.30
CA MET A 93 14.28 20.79 3.11
C MET A 93 14.13 20.45 1.62
N SER A 94 14.85 19.42 1.17
CA SER A 94 14.86 18.95 -0.22
C SER A 94 14.16 17.60 -0.33
N LEU A 95 13.03 17.56 -1.04
CA LEU A 95 12.36 16.33 -1.44
C LEU A 95 12.82 15.97 -2.86
N LEU A 96 13.55 14.86 -3.01
CA LEU A 96 13.96 14.36 -4.33
C LEU A 96 12.93 13.35 -4.82
N LEU A 97 12.01 13.80 -5.66
CA LEU A 97 10.87 13.03 -6.15
C LEU A 97 11.12 12.55 -7.58
N GLY A 98 11.49 11.28 -7.75
CA GLY A 98 11.76 10.72 -9.07
C GLY A 98 12.89 11.42 -9.85
N GLY A 99 13.81 12.08 -9.13
CA GLY A 99 14.87 12.89 -9.71
C GLY A 99 14.53 14.38 -9.89
N VAL A 100 13.31 14.82 -9.55
CA VAL A 100 12.95 16.25 -9.45
C VAL A 100 13.24 16.74 -8.04
N ARG A 101 13.99 17.84 -7.91
CA ARG A 101 14.28 18.45 -6.61
C ARG A 101 13.18 19.44 -6.26
N VAL A 102 12.40 19.15 -5.22
CA VAL A 102 11.41 20.08 -4.67
C VAL A 102 11.95 20.66 -3.36
N GLN A 103 12.25 21.96 -3.36
CA GLN A 103 12.69 22.69 -2.17
C GLN A 103 11.48 23.29 -1.44
N VAL A 104 11.38 22.98 -0.15
CA VAL A 104 10.26 23.42 0.71
C VAL A 104 10.79 23.95 2.03
N VAL A 105 9.95 24.66 2.78
CA VAL A 105 10.28 25.02 4.16
C VAL A 105 10.28 23.76 5.03
N ALA A 106 11.30 23.60 5.87
CA ALA A 106 11.42 22.48 6.80
C ALA A 106 10.19 22.34 7.70
N SER A 107 9.67 21.13 7.81
CA SER A 107 8.42 20.80 8.51
C SER A 107 8.52 19.39 9.09
N ASP A 108 7.87 19.16 10.23
CA ASP A 108 7.79 17.83 10.85
C ASP A 108 6.85 16.90 10.09
N ARG A 109 6.09 17.45 9.13
CA ARG A 109 5.16 16.69 8.31
C ARG A 109 5.08 17.26 6.91
N PHE A 110 5.22 16.38 5.92
CA PHE A 110 4.91 16.63 4.52
C PHE A 110 3.79 15.71 4.10
N VAL A 111 2.77 16.31 3.50
CA VAL A 111 1.69 15.57 2.83
C VAL A 111 1.78 15.96 1.37
N LEU A 112 1.86 14.97 0.50
CA LEU A 112 1.73 15.16 -0.94
C LEU A 112 0.34 14.70 -1.36
N SER A 113 -0.36 15.54 -2.12
CA SER A 113 -1.71 15.29 -2.60
C SER A 113 -1.90 15.63 -4.07
N VAL A 114 -2.90 15.03 -4.70
CA VAL A 114 -3.45 15.49 -5.97
C VAL A 114 -4.89 15.89 -5.70
N ASP A 115 -5.30 17.07 -6.17
CA ASP A 115 -6.65 17.58 -5.99
C ASP A 115 -7.12 17.46 -4.52
N ASN A 116 -6.26 17.89 -3.59
CA ASN A 116 -6.48 17.84 -2.15
C ASN A 116 -6.49 16.42 -1.53
N GLU A 117 -6.45 15.35 -2.32
CA GLU A 117 -6.41 13.95 -1.85
C GLU A 117 -4.97 13.46 -1.56
N PRO A 118 -4.65 13.09 -0.31
CA PRO A 118 -3.29 12.71 0.08
C PRO A 118 -2.93 11.31 -0.44
N PHE A 119 -1.77 11.20 -1.10
CA PHE A 119 -1.23 9.92 -1.58
C PHE A 119 0.07 9.50 -0.88
N LEU A 120 0.83 10.45 -0.33
CA LEU A 120 2.06 10.20 0.42
C LEU A 120 2.14 11.13 1.63
N THR A 121 2.40 10.55 2.80
CA THR A 121 2.67 11.29 4.04
C THR A 121 4.03 10.90 4.58
N LEU A 122 4.83 11.91 4.93
CA LEU A 122 6.15 11.82 5.51
C LEU A 122 6.12 12.57 6.84
N ASP A 123 6.12 11.87 7.97
CA ASP A 123 6.20 12.46 9.31
C ASP A 123 7.65 12.35 9.81
N SER A 124 8.33 13.48 9.94
CA SER A 124 9.68 13.60 10.50
C SER A 124 9.60 13.66 12.02
N LEU A 125 10.25 12.71 12.68
CA LEU A 125 10.38 12.62 14.13
C LEU A 125 11.85 12.75 14.52
N THR A 126 12.09 13.06 15.79
CA THR A 126 13.45 13.02 16.37
C THR A 126 14.13 11.65 16.19
N SER A 127 13.35 10.58 16.18
CA SER A 127 13.83 9.20 16.01
C SER A 127 13.95 8.73 14.55
N GLY A 128 13.58 9.58 13.58
CA GLY A 128 13.63 9.26 12.15
C GLY A 128 12.32 9.55 11.42
N LEU A 129 12.16 9.00 10.22
CA LEU A 129 11.01 9.27 9.36
C LEU A 129 9.97 8.14 9.43
N LEU A 130 8.69 8.51 9.45
CA LEU A 130 7.56 7.62 9.21
C LEU A 130 6.92 7.94 7.88
N VAL A 131 6.56 6.89 7.16
CA VAL A 131 5.99 6.92 5.81
C VAL A 131 4.61 6.27 5.84
N SER A 132 3.64 6.93 5.20
CA SER A 132 2.34 6.33 4.89
C SER A 132 1.97 6.62 3.44
N CYS A 133 1.61 5.59 2.68
CA CYS A 133 1.16 5.71 1.30
C CYS A 133 0.44 4.44 0.83
N ASP A 134 -0.26 4.56 -0.29
CA ASP A 134 -0.77 3.44 -1.07
C ASP A 134 0.06 3.32 -2.35
N VAL A 135 0.62 2.14 -2.59
CA VAL A 135 1.57 1.87 -3.68
C VAL A 135 0.84 1.20 -4.83
N ALA A 136 0.99 1.72 -6.04
CA ALA A 136 0.46 1.12 -7.26
C ALA A 136 1.37 -0.01 -7.76
N GLY A 137 0.77 -1.07 -8.29
CA GLY A 137 1.49 -2.20 -8.90
C GLY A 137 2.04 -1.87 -10.28
N SER A 138 3.06 -2.63 -10.68
CA SER A 138 3.74 -2.54 -11.97
C SER A 138 2.91 -3.00 -13.18
N HIS A 139 1.79 -3.68 -12.94
CA HIS A 139 0.90 -4.17 -14.00
C HIS A 139 -0.11 -3.11 -14.44
N SER A 140 0.28 -2.32 -15.44
CA SER A 140 -0.63 -1.71 -16.40
C SER A 140 -0.75 -2.64 -17.61
N VAL A 141 -1.50 -3.73 -17.49
CA VAL A 141 -2.12 -4.29 -18.71
C VAL A 141 -3.09 -3.20 -19.16
N PRO A 142 -3.04 -2.71 -20.42
CA PRO A 142 -3.77 -1.50 -20.86
C PRO A 142 -5.30 -1.58 -20.74
N ILE A 143 -5.84 -2.71 -20.26
CA ILE A 143 -7.27 -3.02 -20.16
C ILE A 143 -7.78 -3.00 -18.70
N ARG A 144 -6.90 -2.98 -17.69
CA ARG A 144 -7.32 -2.97 -16.27
C ARG A 144 -6.87 -1.70 -15.56
N ALA A 145 -7.79 -1.13 -14.79
CA ALA A 145 -7.53 -0.04 -13.85
C ALA A 145 -6.30 -0.36 -12.98
N PRO A 146 -5.52 0.65 -12.60
CA PRO A 146 -4.33 0.46 -11.77
C PRO A 146 -4.69 -0.28 -10.49
N ARG A 147 -3.82 -1.19 -10.06
CA ARG A 147 -4.08 -2.04 -8.88
C ARG A 147 -3.25 -1.55 -7.70
N LEU A 148 -3.88 -1.46 -6.53
CA LEU A 148 -3.18 -1.35 -5.26
C LEU A 148 -2.25 -2.57 -5.08
N ALA A 149 -0.94 -2.35 -5.01
CA ALA A 149 0.07 -3.38 -4.75
C ALA A 149 0.40 -3.49 -3.27
N ALA A 150 0.58 -2.37 -2.57
CA ALA A 150 0.86 -2.37 -1.15
C ALA A 150 0.21 -1.18 -0.45
N ARG A 151 -0.12 -1.35 0.84
CA ARG A 151 -0.55 -0.26 1.72
C ARG A 151 0.44 -0.11 2.85
N ILE A 152 1.10 1.03 2.92
CA ILE A 152 2.06 1.36 3.98
C ILE A 152 1.41 2.37 4.92
N ARG A 153 1.44 2.09 6.22
CA ARG A 153 1.05 3.06 7.26
C ARG A 153 2.12 3.06 8.33
N GLN A 154 2.76 4.21 8.52
CA GLN A 154 3.84 4.42 9.50
C GLN A 154 4.92 3.33 9.42
N ASN A 155 5.42 3.09 8.20
CA ASN A 155 6.42 2.07 7.85
C ASN A 155 5.97 0.60 8.04
N VAL A 156 4.72 0.35 8.43
CA VAL A 156 4.13 -0.99 8.49
C VAL A 156 3.39 -1.27 7.20
N VAL A 157 3.63 -2.44 6.60
CA VAL A 157 2.95 -2.87 5.36
C VAL A 157 1.71 -3.68 5.73
N TRP A 158 0.53 -3.10 5.53
CA TRP A 158 -0.77 -3.65 5.95
C TRP A 158 -1.38 -4.62 4.93
N TYR A 159 -1.06 -4.38 3.66
CA TYR A 159 -1.51 -5.13 2.51
C TYR A 159 -0.33 -5.29 1.55
N SER A 160 -0.17 -6.49 1.01
CA SER A 160 0.76 -6.82 -0.07
C SER A 160 0.03 -7.73 -1.06
N GLY A 161 -0.05 -7.31 -2.33
CA GLY A 161 -0.60 -8.12 -3.40
C GLY A 161 0.29 -9.33 -3.75
N PRO A 162 -0.20 -10.28 -4.56
CA PRO A 162 0.61 -11.38 -5.08
C PRO A 162 1.92 -10.91 -5.72
N GLY A 163 3.04 -11.55 -5.40
CA GLY A 163 4.37 -11.20 -5.92
C GLY A 163 4.98 -9.94 -5.30
N VAL A 164 4.29 -9.28 -4.36
CA VAL A 164 4.79 -8.09 -3.66
C VAL A 164 5.54 -8.50 -2.41
N SER A 165 6.77 -8.01 -2.27
CA SER A 165 7.63 -8.23 -1.11
C SER A 165 8.10 -6.88 -0.56
N PRO A 166 7.70 -6.51 0.67
CA PRO A 166 8.32 -5.40 1.36
C PRO A 166 9.72 -5.80 1.82
N MET A 167 10.67 -4.89 1.66
CA MET A 167 12.06 -5.06 2.01
C MET A 167 12.55 -3.87 2.82
N ARG A 168 13.44 -4.15 3.76
CA ARG A 168 14.20 -3.14 4.48
C ARG A 168 15.68 -3.45 4.29
N PRO A 169 16.30 -3.00 3.19
CA PRO A 169 17.68 -3.36 2.89
C PRO A 169 18.66 -2.80 3.92
N ASP A 170 18.32 -1.66 4.53
CA ASP A 170 19.09 -1.00 5.59
C ASP A 170 18.14 -0.22 6.53
N ARG A 171 18.68 0.49 7.52
CA ARG A 171 17.87 1.25 8.49
C ARG A 171 17.27 2.54 7.91
N HIS A 172 17.72 2.99 6.75
CA HIS A 172 17.44 4.29 6.14
C HIS A 172 16.44 4.20 4.99
N THR A 173 16.14 2.98 4.53
CA THR A 173 15.41 2.73 3.30
C THR A 173 14.21 1.82 3.51
N ILE A 174 13.06 2.22 2.96
CA ILE A 174 11.90 1.36 2.71
C ILE A 174 11.87 1.03 1.23
N LEU A 175 11.79 -0.26 0.92
CA LEU A 175 11.72 -0.76 -0.44
C LEU A 175 10.52 -1.69 -0.57
N VAL A 176 9.76 -1.56 -1.66
CA VAL A 176 8.72 -2.52 -2.04
C VAL A 176 9.03 -3.01 -3.43
N ARG A 177 9.09 -4.34 -3.58
CA ARG A 177 9.28 -5.01 -4.86
C ARG A 177 8.03 -5.74 -5.28
N GLU A 178 7.71 -5.72 -6.57
CA GLU A 178 6.73 -6.62 -7.18
C GLU A 178 7.43 -7.43 -8.27
N SER A 179 7.40 -8.76 -8.17
CA SER A 179 8.04 -9.66 -9.14
C SER A 179 9.51 -9.32 -9.44
N GLY A 180 10.26 -8.93 -8.40
CA GLY A 180 11.68 -8.57 -8.50
C GLY A 180 11.97 -7.14 -8.98
N LYS A 181 10.95 -6.34 -9.32
CA LYS A 181 11.10 -4.93 -9.71
C LYS A 181 10.76 -4.01 -8.56
N ASP A 182 11.57 -2.98 -8.35
CA ASP A 182 11.32 -1.93 -7.36
C ASP A 182 10.12 -1.08 -7.81
N ILE A 183 9.03 -1.09 -7.04
CA ILE A 183 7.82 -0.28 -7.29
C ILE A 183 7.68 0.89 -6.31
N LEU A 184 8.41 0.85 -5.20
CA LEU A 184 8.59 1.96 -4.27
C LEU A 184 9.96 1.85 -3.62
N ARG A 185 10.71 2.96 -3.57
CA ARG A 185 11.91 3.16 -2.77
C ARG A 185 11.83 4.52 -2.11
N ILE A 186 11.86 4.55 -0.78
CA ILE A 186 11.98 5.77 0.01
C ILE A 186 13.27 5.67 0.83
N HIS A 187 14.18 6.62 0.63
CA HIS A 187 15.47 6.67 1.30
C HIS A 187 15.60 7.98 2.08
N TYR A 188 15.80 7.89 3.39
CA TYR A 188 16.06 9.05 4.24
C TYR A 188 17.57 9.33 4.25
N ALA A 189 18.02 10.15 3.30
CA ALA A 189 19.44 10.37 3.07
C ALA A 189 20.08 11.13 4.24
N ASP A 190 19.49 12.25 4.62
CA ASP A 190 19.90 13.06 5.76
C ASP A 190 18.69 13.83 6.31
N PRO A 191 18.78 14.50 7.48
CA PRO A 191 17.62 15.16 8.07
C PRO A 191 16.98 16.29 7.26
N ARG A 192 17.61 16.74 6.16
CA ARG A 192 17.09 17.74 5.23
C ARG A 192 16.84 17.17 3.83
N ARG A 193 17.07 15.89 3.59
CA ARG A 193 16.90 15.26 2.28
C ARG A 193 16.19 13.91 2.37
N ILE A 194 15.03 13.84 1.73
CA ILE A 194 14.28 12.59 1.54
C ILE A 194 14.20 12.30 0.05
N GLU A 195 14.55 11.08 -0.33
CA GLU A 195 14.44 10.61 -1.71
C GLU A 195 13.27 9.64 -1.85
N VAL A 196 12.44 9.87 -2.87
CA VAL A 196 11.23 9.09 -3.13
C VAL A 196 11.19 8.71 -4.61
N ILE A 197 11.14 7.41 -4.87
CA ILE A 197 10.88 6.83 -6.18
C ILE A 197 9.74 5.83 -6.01
N GLY A 198 8.75 5.85 -6.90
CA GLY A 198 7.69 4.84 -6.86
C GLY A 198 6.46 5.21 -7.64
N GLN A 199 5.44 4.35 -7.54
CA GLN A 199 4.12 4.59 -8.10
C GLN A 199 3.10 4.60 -6.96
N PHE A 200 2.26 5.62 -6.92
CA PHE A 200 1.26 5.81 -5.87
C PHE A 200 -0.12 5.58 -6.42
N TYR A 201 -0.94 4.90 -5.63
CA TYR A 201 -2.31 4.58 -5.95
C TYR A 201 -3.23 5.58 -5.24
N LEU A 202 -4.08 6.26 -6.03
CA LEU A 202 -5.18 7.07 -5.53
C LEU A 202 -6.49 6.35 -5.79
N SER A 203 -7.31 6.19 -4.74
CA SER A 203 -8.67 5.66 -4.85
C SER A 203 -9.63 6.85 -4.76
N GLY A 204 -10.03 7.39 -5.90
CA GLY A 204 -11.09 8.39 -6.01
C GLY A 204 -12.43 7.78 -6.41
N ASP A 205 -13.51 8.57 -6.32
CA ASP A 205 -14.93 8.20 -6.49
C ASP A 205 -15.36 7.73 -7.90
N GLY A 206 -14.43 7.33 -8.78
CA GLY A 206 -14.82 6.80 -10.10
C GLY A 206 -13.68 6.27 -10.97
N GLU A 207 -12.45 6.75 -10.79
CA GLU A 207 -11.27 6.26 -11.51
C GLU A 207 -10.07 6.20 -10.58
N SER A 208 -9.46 5.02 -10.46
CA SER A 208 -8.17 4.88 -9.81
C SER A 208 -7.10 5.58 -10.65
N SER A 209 -6.34 6.50 -10.07
CA SER A 209 -5.26 7.20 -10.76
C SER A 209 -3.89 6.80 -10.19
N VAL A 210 -2.85 6.92 -11.04
CA VAL A 210 -1.46 6.63 -10.65
C VAL A 210 -0.65 7.90 -10.74
N ILE A 211 0.06 8.21 -9.66
CA ILE A 211 1.13 9.19 -9.65
C ILE A 211 2.45 8.43 -9.72
N SER A 212 3.32 8.80 -10.66
CA SER A 212 4.58 8.10 -10.86
C SER A 212 5.78 9.01 -10.68
N PHE A 213 6.67 8.59 -9.78
CA PHE A 213 8.00 9.14 -9.55
C PHE A 213 9.09 8.22 -10.13
N MET A 214 8.77 7.35 -11.10
CA MET A 214 9.74 6.38 -11.63
C MET A 214 10.78 7.03 -12.55
N ARG A 215 10.40 8.11 -13.26
CA ARG A 215 11.21 8.84 -14.23
C ARG A 215 10.77 10.30 -14.30
N GLY A 216 11.05 11.07 -13.24
CA GLY A 216 10.45 12.38 -13.02
C GLY A 216 9.09 12.30 -12.33
N LEU A 217 8.42 13.43 -12.19
CA LEU A 217 7.08 13.55 -11.62
C LEU A 217 6.03 13.42 -12.72
N ASN A 218 5.08 12.50 -12.59
CA ASN A 218 3.98 12.32 -13.55
C ASN A 218 2.66 12.14 -12.81
N TRP A 219 1.66 12.94 -13.15
CA TRP A 219 0.29 12.85 -12.63
C TRP A 219 -0.71 13.24 -13.72
N ARG A 220 -2.02 13.09 -13.47
CA ARG A 220 -3.07 13.36 -14.48
C ARG A 220 -3.02 14.78 -15.05
N GLY A 221 -2.57 15.76 -14.26
CA GLY A 221 -2.52 17.17 -14.63
C GLY A 221 -1.18 17.66 -15.19
N GLY A 222 -0.12 16.86 -15.14
CA GLY A 222 1.20 17.34 -15.56
C GLY A 222 2.34 16.34 -15.47
N THR A 223 3.46 16.76 -16.05
CA THR A 223 4.73 16.02 -16.03
C THR A 223 5.87 17.00 -15.77
N VAL A 224 6.80 16.63 -14.89
CA VAL A 224 8.08 17.31 -14.70
C VAL A 224 9.21 16.31 -14.92
N PRO A 225 10.08 16.52 -15.92
CA PRO A 225 11.17 15.59 -16.21
C PRO A 225 12.21 15.57 -15.08
N PRO A 226 12.94 14.45 -14.91
CA PRO A 226 14.00 14.35 -13.91
C PRO A 226 15.11 15.38 -14.17
N GLY A 227 15.79 15.83 -13.10
CA GLY A 227 16.84 16.84 -13.16
C GLY A 227 16.34 18.28 -12.99
N MET A 228 15.02 18.50 -13.03
CA MET A 228 14.43 19.82 -12.78
C MET A 228 14.37 20.16 -11.28
N GLY A 229 14.35 21.46 -10.98
CA GLY A 229 14.18 22.01 -9.64
C GLY A 229 12.89 22.81 -9.52
N ILE A 230 12.17 22.65 -8.42
CA ILE A 230 10.98 23.42 -8.05
C ILE A 230 11.25 24.02 -6.67
N ASP A 231 11.12 25.33 -6.53
CA ASP A 231 11.28 26.02 -5.25
C ASP A 231 9.92 26.54 -4.75
N LEU A 232 9.44 25.95 -3.66
CA LEU A 232 8.19 26.31 -3.00
C LEU A 232 8.44 27.01 -1.66
N ARG A 233 9.69 27.38 -1.32
CA ARG A 233 10.02 27.94 0.00
C ARG A 233 9.26 29.23 0.32
N LEU A 234 8.94 30.02 -0.70
CA LEU A 234 8.17 31.27 -0.54
C LEU A 234 6.69 31.02 -0.23
N GLN A 235 6.16 29.83 -0.52
CA GLN A 235 4.77 29.46 -0.23
C GLN A 235 4.58 28.94 1.21
N GLY A 236 5.67 28.75 1.96
CA GLY A 236 5.62 28.40 3.37
C GLY A 236 5.55 26.91 3.65
N LYS A 237 4.70 26.53 4.62
CA LYS A 237 4.54 25.14 5.10
C LYS A 237 3.11 24.69 4.87
N GLY A 238 2.93 23.41 4.60
CA GLY A 238 1.61 22.85 4.41
C GLY A 238 1.65 21.55 3.62
N LYS A 239 0.57 21.32 2.88
CA LYS A 239 0.42 20.18 1.99
C LYS A 239 0.90 20.58 0.59
N ILE A 240 1.77 19.77 -0.01
CA ILE A 240 2.23 19.97 -1.39
C ILE A 240 1.19 19.34 -2.31
N ASP A 241 0.43 20.16 -3.00
CA ASP A 241 -0.64 19.73 -3.88
C ASP A 241 -0.20 19.80 -5.35
N PHE A 242 -0.49 18.73 -6.09
CA PHE A 242 -0.26 18.59 -7.52
C PHE A 242 -1.63 18.64 -8.21
N GLU A 243 -2.03 19.82 -8.68
CA GLU A 243 -3.37 20.03 -9.23
C GLU A 243 -3.55 19.39 -10.61
N HIS A 244 -4.81 19.09 -10.96
CA HIS A 244 -5.18 18.61 -12.29
C HIS A 244 -4.83 19.58 -13.44
N ASN A 245 -4.58 20.86 -13.16
CA ASN A 245 -4.21 21.88 -14.16
C ASN A 245 -2.68 21.97 -14.38
N GLY A 246 -1.89 21.18 -13.65
CA GLY A 246 -0.44 21.16 -13.74
C GLY A 246 0.28 22.07 -12.72
N LEU A 247 -0.47 22.82 -11.90
CA LEU A 247 0.10 23.64 -10.84
C LEU A 247 0.62 22.77 -9.70
N ILE A 248 1.74 23.18 -9.12
CA ILE A 248 2.29 22.61 -7.90
C ILE A 248 2.34 23.73 -6.86
N GLN A 249 1.63 23.56 -5.75
CA GLN A 249 1.56 24.58 -4.71
C GLN A 249 1.53 24.01 -3.29
N ILE A 250 1.75 24.87 -2.30
CA ILE A 250 1.58 24.57 -0.89
C ILE A 250 0.20 25.08 -0.45
N LEU A 251 -0.67 24.15 -0.09
CA LEU A 251 -1.95 24.46 0.55
C LEU A 251 -1.73 24.62 2.07
N PRO A 252 -2.25 25.70 2.68
CA PRO A 252 -2.23 25.85 4.13
C PRO A 252 -3.02 24.72 4.81
N LYS A 253 -2.62 24.39 6.05
CA LYS A 253 -3.28 23.36 6.85
C LYS A 253 -4.70 23.72 7.23
#